data_AF-A0AAV2A6P8-F1
#
_entry.id   AF-A0AAV2A6P8-F1
#
_cell.length_a   1.000
_cell.length_b   1.000
_cell.length_c   1.000
_cell.angle_alpha   90.00
_cell.angle_beta   90.00
_cell.angle_gamma   90.00
#
_symmetry.space_group_name_H-M   'P 1'
#
loop_
_entity.id
_entity.type
_entity.pdbx_description
1 polymer ?
#
loop_
_entity_poly.entity_id
_entity_poly.type
_entity_poly.pdbx_seq_one_letter_code
_entity_poly.pdbx_strand_id
1 'polypeptide(L)'
;MIMKSSPEVGNISPDSCFLVTKATEGFIAFLVRQALKASDNKMQVDYSDLAKIVSSIDTLDFLKDIIPPKIKGSKYLEILKQIEEREKRIALEDQEL
;
A
#
# COMPACT_ATOMS: atom_id res chain seq x y z
N MET A 1 1.36 2.28 -25.05
CA MET A 1 0.62 3.20 -24.15
C MET A 1 0.11 2.38 -22.98
N ILE A 2 0.34 2.80 -21.73
CA ILE A 2 -0.04 2.02 -20.52
C ILE A 2 -1.53 1.65 -20.56
N MET A 3 -2.39 2.52 -21.09
CA MET A 3 -3.83 2.28 -21.17
C MET A 3 -4.24 1.14 -22.13
N LYS A 4 -3.37 0.71 -23.06
CA LYS A 4 -3.61 -0.44 -23.97
C LYS A 4 -3.10 -1.76 -23.40
N SER A 5 -2.58 -1.80 -22.17
CA SER A 5 -2.20 -3.05 -21.52
C SER A 5 -3.41 -3.88 -21.09
N SER A 6 -4.58 -3.26 -20.97
CA SER A 6 -5.84 -3.92 -20.67
C SER A 6 -6.59 -4.29 -21.96
N PRO A 7 -6.93 -5.57 -22.18
CA PRO A 7 -7.50 -6.06 -23.44
C PRO A 7 -8.93 -5.55 -23.72
N GLU A 8 -9.63 -5.04 -22.70
CA GLU A 8 -11.00 -4.54 -22.80
C GLU A 8 -11.07 -3.05 -23.19
N VAL A 9 -9.93 -2.37 -23.31
CA VAL A 9 -9.90 -0.95 -23.62
C VAL A 9 -10.01 -0.76 -25.14
N GLY A 10 -11.16 -0.26 -25.58
CA GLY A 10 -11.42 0.11 -26.97
C GLY A 10 -10.63 1.35 -27.43
N ASN A 11 -11.23 2.16 -28.30
CA ASN A 11 -10.57 3.38 -28.76
C ASN A 11 -10.49 4.44 -27.64
N ILE A 12 -9.27 4.92 -27.36
CA ILE A 12 -8.98 5.99 -26.41
C ILE A 12 -8.80 7.29 -27.19
N SER A 13 -9.54 8.33 -26.82
CA SER A 13 -9.37 9.64 -27.46
C SER A 13 -8.01 10.27 -27.09
N PRO A 14 -7.38 11.05 -27.99
CA PRO A 14 -6.15 11.78 -27.68
C PRO A 14 -6.29 12.72 -26.47
N ASP A 15 -7.44 13.38 -26.34
CA ASP A 15 -7.71 14.31 -25.23
C ASP A 15 -7.79 13.58 -23.89
N SER A 16 -8.39 12.39 -23.84
CA SER A 16 -8.39 11.53 -22.65
C SER A 16 -6.97 11.15 -22.23
N CYS A 17 -6.11 10.81 -23.20
CA CYS A 17 -4.71 10.47 -22.93
C CYS A 17 -3.95 11.68 -22.35
N PHE A 18 -4.18 12.89 -22.89
CA PHE A 18 -3.58 14.12 -22.38
C PHE A 18 -4.04 14.42 -20.95
N LEU A 19 -5.35 14.35 -20.69
CA LEU A 19 -5.91 14.60 -19.37
C LEU A 19 -5.39 13.61 -18.32
N VAL A 20 -5.36 12.31 -18.63
CA VAL A 20 -4.83 11.27 -17.73
C VAL A 20 -3.34 11.52 -17.46
N THR A 21 -2.57 11.93 -18.45
CA THR A 21 -1.15 12.29 -18.27
C THR A 21 -1.01 13.44 -17.26
N LYS A 22 -1.79 14.52 -17.40
CA LYS A 22 -1.77 15.65 -16.47
C LYS A 22 -2.27 15.30 -15.07
N ALA A 23 -3.32 14.48 -14.97
CA ALA A 23 -3.78 13.96 -13.69
C ALA A 23 -2.68 13.12 -13.01
N THR A 24 -1.94 12.31 -13.77
CA THR A 24 -0.87 11.46 -13.24
C THR A 24 0.32 12.30 -12.76
N GLU A 25 0.71 13.35 -13.49
CA GLU A 25 1.71 14.32 -13.02
C GLU A 25 1.31 14.93 -11.67
N GLY A 26 0.05 15.38 -11.54
CA GLY A 26 -0.50 15.92 -10.30
C GLY A 26 -0.55 14.89 -9.17
N PHE A 27 -0.94 13.65 -9.49
CA PHE A 27 -0.98 12.55 -8.54
C PHE A 27 0.40 12.23 -7.96
N ILE A 28 1.45 12.14 -8.78
CA ILE A 28 2.82 11.90 -8.31
C ILE A 28 3.30 13.07 -7.43
N ALA A 29 3.02 14.32 -7.83
CA ALA A 29 3.36 15.48 -7.01
C ALA A 29 2.64 15.48 -5.66
N PHE A 30 1.37 15.05 -5.61
CA PHE A 30 0.63 14.86 -4.37
C PHE A 30 1.26 13.76 -3.51
N LEU A 31 1.52 12.58 -4.09
CA LEU A 31 2.06 11.41 -3.40
C LEU A 31 3.41 11.74 -2.72
N VAL A 32 4.32 12.38 -3.45
CA VAL A 32 5.64 12.77 -2.94
C VAL A 32 5.52 13.82 -1.82
N ARG A 33 4.65 14.83 -1.96
CA ARG A 33 4.44 15.84 -0.91
C ARG A 33 3.87 15.22 0.37
N GLN A 34 2.94 14.28 0.24
CA GLN A 34 2.36 13.58 1.38
C GLN A 34 3.42 12.71 2.07
N ALA A 35 4.22 11.98 1.29
CA ALA A 35 5.31 11.16 1.82
C ALA A 35 6.38 12.02 2.53
N LEU A 36 6.77 13.16 1.97
CA LEU A 36 7.74 14.08 2.60
C LEU A 36 7.22 14.71 3.90
N LYS A 37 5.90 14.96 4.00
CA LYS A 37 5.28 15.40 5.26
C LYS A 37 5.38 14.32 6.34
N ALA A 38 5.16 13.06 5.95
CA ALA A 38 5.23 11.90 6.84
C ALA A 38 6.67 11.47 7.19
N SER A 39 7.64 11.85 6.36
CA SER A 39 9.07 11.59 6.55
C SER A 39 9.64 12.42 7.70
N ASP A 40 10.51 11.77 8.47
CA ASP A 40 11.33 12.39 9.51
C ASP A 40 12.43 13.28 8.91
N ASN A 41 12.85 12.99 7.67
CA ASN A 41 13.82 13.78 6.92
C ASN A 41 13.13 14.67 5.87
N LYS A 42 13.22 16.00 6.04
CA LYS A 42 12.58 16.95 5.11
C LYS A 42 13.24 17.08 3.74
N MET A 43 14.34 16.36 3.51
CA MET A 43 15.07 16.34 2.23
C MET A 43 15.03 14.98 1.54
N GLN A 44 14.45 13.95 2.16
CA GLN A 44 14.43 12.59 1.61
C GLN A 44 13.08 11.90 1.88
N VAL A 45 12.65 11.11 0.91
CA VAL A 45 11.49 10.23 1.03
C VAL A 45 11.98 8.79 0.91
N ASP A 46 11.72 7.99 1.94
CA ASP A 46 12.01 6.57 1.95
C ASP A 46 10.75 5.73 1.67
N TYR A 47 10.95 4.45 1.35
CA TYR A 47 9.85 3.53 1.09
C TYR A 47 8.89 3.41 2.27
N SER A 48 9.40 3.45 3.50
CA SER A 48 8.57 3.40 4.71
C SER A 48 7.58 4.56 4.79
N ASP A 49 7.97 5.75 4.31
CA ASP A 49 7.11 6.93 4.30
C ASP A 49 5.97 6.76 3.30
N LEU A 50 6.28 6.22 2.11
CA LEU A 50 5.29 5.87 1.10
C LEU A 50 4.31 4.80 1.60
N ALA A 51 4.82 3.70 2.14
CA ALA A 51 3.96 2.63 2.66
C ALA A 51 3.06 3.13 3.81
N LYS A 52 3.58 4.03 4.65
CA LYS A 52 2.82 4.66 5.74
C LYS A 52 1.68 5.53 5.20
N ILE A 53 1.95 6.40 4.23
CA ILE A 53 0.88 7.26 3.68
C ILE A 53 -0.18 6.45 2.94
N VAL A 54 0.22 5.43 2.17
CA VAL A 54 -0.69 4.54 1.43
C VAL A 54 -1.60 3.77 2.39
N SER A 55 -1.07 3.38 3.56
CA SER A 55 -1.86 2.71 4.58
C SER A 55 -2.81 3.64 5.34
N SER A 56 -2.54 4.95 5.35
CA SER A 56 -3.27 5.94 6.16
C SER A 56 -4.33 6.75 5.41
N ILE A 57 -4.25 6.83 4.08
CA ILE A 57 -5.13 7.66 3.26
C ILE A 57 -6.02 6.75 2.43
N ASP A 58 -7.33 6.75 2.69
CA ASP A 58 -8.31 5.86 2.04
C ASP A 58 -8.30 5.98 0.51
N THR A 59 -8.09 7.18 -0.04
CA THR A 59 -8.02 7.39 -1.50
C THR A 59 -6.78 6.76 -2.15
N LEU A 60 -5.81 6.28 -1.37
CA LEU A 60 -4.61 5.59 -1.83
C LEU A 60 -4.71 4.07 -1.66
N ASP A 61 -5.86 3.54 -1.22
CA ASP A 61 -6.04 2.10 -0.95
C ASP A 61 -5.71 1.20 -2.15
N PHE A 62 -5.95 1.69 -3.37
CA PHE A 62 -5.60 0.98 -4.61
C PHE A 62 -4.10 0.66 -4.76
N LEU A 63 -3.24 1.29 -3.94
CA LEU A 63 -1.80 1.05 -3.92
C LEU A 63 -1.34 0.11 -2.82
N LYS A 64 -2.22 -0.33 -1.90
CA LYS A 64 -1.81 -1.15 -0.75
C LYS A 64 -1.13 -2.46 -1.17
N ASP A 65 -1.61 -3.07 -2.25
CA ASP A 65 -1.03 -4.31 -2.79
C ASP A 65 0.28 -4.07 -3.54
N ILE A 66 0.49 -2.85 -4.04
CA ILE A 66 1.69 -2.45 -4.80
C ILE A 66 2.79 -1.91 -3.88
N ILE A 67 2.41 -1.22 -2.80
CA ILE A 67 3.30 -0.58 -1.83
C ILE A 67 2.95 -1.04 -0.41
N PRO A 68 3.12 -2.34 -0.10
CA PRO A 68 2.78 -2.87 1.22
C PRO A 68 3.80 -2.42 2.29
N PRO A 69 3.38 -2.29 3.57
CA PRO A 69 4.31 -2.09 4.67
C PRO A 69 5.23 -3.29 4.83
N LYS A 70 6.53 -3.03 5.03
CA LYS A 70 7.54 -4.09 5.21
C LYS A 70 7.53 -4.61 6.65
N ILE A 71 7.62 -5.92 6.79
CA ILE A 71 7.87 -6.61 8.06
C ILE A 71 9.17 -7.41 7.98
N LYS A 72 9.95 -7.44 9.06
CA LYS A 72 11.13 -8.31 9.16
C LYS A 72 10.67 -9.77 9.24
N GLY A 73 11.37 -10.67 8.56
CA GLY A 73 11.08 -12.12 8.62
C GLY A 73 11.09 -12.66 10.04
N SER A 74 12.02 -12.20 10.90
CA SER A 74 12.05 -12.57 12.32
C SER A 74 10.77 -12.19 13.06
N LYS A 75 10.25 -10.99 12.82
CA LYS A 75 8.98 -10.51 13.42
C LYS A 75 7.79 -11.31 12.89
N TYR A 76 7.81 -11.68 11.61
CA TYR A 76 6.77 -12.52 11.03
C TYR A 76 6.74 -13.92 11.68
N LEU A 77 7.90 -14.56 11.87
CA LEU A 77 7.99 -15.84 12.58
C LEU A 77 7.50 -15.76 14.03
N GLU A 78 7.80 -14.65 14.71
CA GLU A 78 7.31 -14.41 16.07
C GLU A 78 5.79 -14.29 16.12
N ILE A 79 5.19 -13.55 15.17
CA ILE A 79 3.73 -13.43 15.04
C ILE A 79 3.10 -14.81 14.81
N LEU A 80 3.68 -15.66 13.95
CA LEU A 80 3.17 -17.01 13.71
C LEU A 80 3.16 -17.86 14.98
N LYS A 81 4.25 -17.80 15.77
CA LYS A 81 4.33 -18.51 17.04
C LYS A 81 3.27 -18.02 18.04
N GLN A 82 3.06 -16.71 18.13
CA GLN A 82 2.05 -16.12 19.02
C GLN A 82 0.62 -16.51 18.62
N ILE A 83 0.34 -16.61 17.31
CA ILE A 83 -0.95 -17.09 16.79
C ILE A 83 -1.17 -18.54 17.21
N GLU A 84 -0.18 -19.42 17.01
CA GLU A 84 -0.27 -20.84 17.38
C GLU A 84 -0.48 -21.03 18.89
N GLU A 85 0.24 -20.28 19.73
CA GLU A 85 0.05 -20.32 21.19
C GLU A 85 -1.33 -19.82 21.61
N ARG A 86 -1.86 -18.79 20.93
CA ARG A 86 -3.19 -18.25 21.21
C ARG A 86 -4.28 -19.26 20.83
N GLU A 87 -4.16 -19.91 19.68
CA GLU A 87 -5.09 -20.96 19.25
C GLU A 87 -5.09 -22.15 20.21
N LYS A 88 -3.91 -22.58 20.69
CA LYS A 88 -3.81 -23.64 21.71
C LYS A 88 -4.49 -23.25 23.02
N ARG A 89 -4.36 -22.00 23.47
CA ARG A 89 -5.05 -21.51 24.68
C ARG A 89 -6.57 -21.56 24.52
N ILE A 90 -7.08 -21.05 23.40
CA ILE A 90 -8.53 -21.06 23.11
C ILE A 90 -9.06 -22.50 23.07
N ALA A 91 -8.35 -23.42 22.42
CA ALA A 91 -8.74 -24.83 22.35
C ALA A 91 -8.74 -25.55 23.71
N LEU A 92 -7.89 -25.12 24.65
CA LEU A 92 -7.89 -25.64 26.02
C LEU A 92 -9.07 -25.07 26.83
N GLU A 93 -9.35 -23.77 26.70
CA GLU A 93 -10.49 -23.11 27.36
C GLU A 93 -11.83 -23.70 26.90
N ASP A 94 -11.97 -24.04 25.61
CA ASP A 94 -13.16 -24.70 25.05
C ASP A 94 -13.32 -26.17 25.48
N GLN A 95 -12.25 -26.82 25.96
CA GLN A 95 -12.30 -28.20 26.47
C GLN A 95 -12.65 -28.28 27.97
N GLU A 96 -12.55 -27.17 28.70
CA GLU A 96 -12.84 -27.09 30.14
C GLU A 96 -14.30 -26.66 30.45
N LEU A 97 -15.13 -26.49 29.41
CA LEU A 97 -16.54 -26.07 29.46
C LEU A 97 -17.48 -27.22 29.06
#